data_AF-A0A078G3J3-F1
#
_entry.id   AF-A0A078G3J3-F1
#
_cell.length_a   1.000
_cell.length_b   1.000
_cell.length_c   1.000
_cell.angle_alpha   90.00
_cell.angle_beta   90.00
_cell.angle_gamma   90.00
#
_symmetry.space_group_name_H-M   'P 1'
#
loop_
_entity.id
_entity.type
_entity.pdbx_description
1 polymer ?
#
loop_
_entity_poly.entity_id
_entity_poly.type
_entity_poly.pdbx_seq_one_letter_code
_entity_poly.pdbx_strand_id
1 'polypeptide(L)'
;MEEELRNLSKSAFCFLFFLCSSLLCTLAAVQLFSSHGSQISIFFSSLLIKDLYVHFPQIYAASSALLNEPMPEWVFAVKVLVFGVLLHVYEYKDVLPRFVVLALYCLHIYLEVELVLVFVGAVVSTLLGCDIEPVFNEPYLATSLQDFWSRRWNLMVSAVLRSAVHIPVQPNIAVLVGVMASFLVSGLMHELIYFYAIRLPPTWEVTCFFVLQGVATTSEIVVKRTLRWTPPHRAVSGLAVMAFVSVTGVWLFLPQLLRNNVHERATSECLLVIDFAKRKLFISSS
;
A
#
# COMPACT_ATOMS: atom_id res chain seq x y z
N MET A 1 7.90 -28.92 -16.86
CA MET A 1 7.94 -29.42 -15.47
C MET A 1 8.85 -28.58 -14.56
N GLU A 2 10.16 -28.45 -14.82
CA GLU A 2 11.02 -27.56 -13.98
C GLU A 2 10.65 -26.08 -14.06
N GLU A 3 10.31 -25.57 -15.24
CA GLU A 3 9.88 -24.19 -15.45
C GLU A 3 8.51 -23.91 -14.80
N GLU A 4 7.67 -24.94 -14.76
CA GLU A 4 6.36 -24.94 -14.12
C GLU A 4 6.49 -24.96 -12.59
N LEU A 5 7.43 -25.74 -12.04
CA LEU A 5 7.82 -25.74 -10.63
C LEU A 5 8.50 -24.42 -10.21
N ARG A 6 9.30 -23.81 -11.09
CA ARG A 6 9.88 -22.46 -10.88
C ARG A 6 8.79 -21.39 -10.84
N ASN A 7 7.79 -21.48 -11.72
CA ASN A 7 6.64 -20.57 -11.71
C ASN A 7 5.71 -20.83 -10.51
N LEU A 8 5.56 -22.09 -10.07
CA LEU A 8 4.84 -22.46 -8.84
C LEU A 8 5.51 -21.88 -7.59
N SER A 9 6.85 -21.92 -7.53
CA SER A 9 7.68 -21.34 -6.46
C SER A 9 7.58 -19.82 -6.41
N LYS A 10 7.64 -19.13 -7.56
CA LYS A 10 7.47 -17.67 -7.67
C LYS A 10 6.04 -17.19 -7.36
N SER A 11 5.05 -18.04 -7.62
CA SER A 11 3.64 -17.77 -7.34
C SER A 11 3.31 -17.90 -5.85
N ALA A 12 3.80 -18.96 -5.19
CA ALA A 12 3.74 -19.11 -3.73
C ALA A 12 4.49 -17.98 -2.99
N PHE A 13 5.49 -17.40 -3.64
CA PHE A 13 6.41 -16.36 -3.14
C PHE A 13 5.78 -14.96 -3.01
N CYS A 14 5.11 -14.45 -4.05
CA CYS A 14 4.38 -13.16 -3.93
C CYS A 14 3.13 -13.30 -3.05
N PHE A 15 2.55 -14.49 -2.99
CA PHE A 15 1.50 -14.83 -2.03
C PHE A 15 2.03 -14.78 -0.59
N LEU A 16 3.25 -15.29 -0.34
CA LEU A 16 3.98 -15.15 0.92
C LEU A 16 4.40 -13.72 1.23
N PHE A 17 4.54 -12.82 0.24
CA PHE A 17 4.86 -11.40 0.43
C PHE A 17 3.60 -10.53 0.64
N PHE A 18 2.48 -10.83 -0.03
CA PHE A 18 1.17 -10.25 0.27
C PHE A 18 0.69 -10.71 1.65
N LEU A 19 0.86 -12.01 1.96
CA LEU A 19 0.80 -12.52 3.32
C LEU A 19 1.82 -11.75 4.15
N CYS A 20 3.14 -11.84 4.03
CA CYS A 20 4.10 -11.11 4.88
C CYS A 20 3.83 -9.61 5.06
N SER A 21 3.36 -8.85 4.08
CA SER A 21 3.02 -7.43 4.26
C SER A 21 1.74 -7.23 5.09
N SER A 22 0.79 -8.16 5.02
CA SER A 22 -0.43 -8.19 5.85
C SER A 22 -0.31 -9.09 7.11
N LEU A 23 0.69 -9.98 7.14
CA LEU A 23 0.96 -11.14 8.01
C LEU A 23 2.19 -10.91 8.87
N LEU A 24 3.17 -10.05 8.54
CA LEU A 24 4.15 -9.56 9.52
C LEU A 24 3.49 -8.54 10.45
N CYS A 25 2.60 -7.69 9.93
CA CYS A 25 1.76 -6.81 10.76
C CYS A 25 0.77 -7.60 11.64
N THR A 26 0.26 -8.75 11.19
CA THR A 26 -0.62 -9.61 12.02
C THR A 26 0.12 -10.70 12.81
N LEU A 27 1.26 -11.25 12.40
CA LEU A 27 2.04 -12.24 13.16
C LEU A 27 2.91 -11.60 14.23
N ALA A 28 3.42 -10.38 14.05
CA ALA A 28 4.00 -9.63 15.17
C ALA A 28 2.95 -9.38 16.27
N ALA A 29 1.67 -9.26 15.90
CA ALA A 29 0.54 -9.10 16.81
C ALA A 29 -0.10 -10.43 17.30
N VAL A 30 0.10 -11.55 16.60
CA VAL A 30 -0.49 -12.87 16.91
C VAL A 30 0.49 -13.79 17.63
N GLN A 31 1.82 -13.67 17.42
CA GLN A 31 2.79 -14.45 18.18
C GLN A 31 2.98 -13.98 19.63
N LEU A 32 2.48 -12.79 19.99
CA LEU A 32 2.51 -12.30 21.38
C LEU A 32 1.28 -12.70 22.20
N PHE A 33 0.11 -12.96 21.60
CA PHE A 33 -1.12 -13.26 22.36
C PHE A 33 -2.07 -14.19 21.60
N SER A 34 -1.74 -15.49 21.62
CA SER A 34 -2.71 -16.55 21.35
C SER A 34 -3.54 -16.81 22.62
N SER A 35 -4.82 -16.47 22.58
CA SER A 35 -5.87 -17.08 23.40
C SER A 35 -7.24 -16.65 22.88
N HIS A 36 -7.75 -17.38 21.89
CA HIS A 36 -9.11 -17.34 21.29
C HIS A 36 -9.20 -16.82 19.86
N GLY A 37 -9.21 -17.78 18.92
CA GLY A 37 -9.50 -17.60 17.51
C GLY A 37 -11.00 -17.58 17.21
N SER A 38 -11.37 -16.77 16.23
CA SER A 38 -12.70 -16.77 15.60
C SER A 38 -12.62 -17.54 14.27
N GLN A 39 -13.50 -18.54 14.09
CA GLN A 39 -13.58 -19.39 12.89
C GLN A 39 -13.85 -18.61 11.58
N ILE A 40 -14.31 -17.37 11.68
CA ILE A 40 -14.56 -16.47 10.53
C ILE A 40 -13.24 -16.09 9.84
N SER A 41 -12.15 -15.95 10.61
CA SER A 41 -10.82 -15.62 10.07
C SER A 41 -10.26 -16.73 9.19
N ILE A 42 -10.46 -18.00 9.58
CA ILE A 42 -9.96 -19.16 8.83
C ILE A 42 -10.73 -19.35 7.52
N PHE A 43 -12.05 -19.08 7.51
CA PHE A 43 -12.90 -19.27 6.34
C PHE A 43 -12.58 -18.26 5.23
N PHE A 44 -12.47 -16.97 5.55
CA PHE A 44 -12.08 -15.93 4.60
C PHE A 44 -10.65 -16.10 4.11
N SER A 45 -9.73 -16.51 4.98
CA SER A 45 -8.38 -16.89 4.59
C SER A 45 -8.42 -18.02 3.56
N SER A 46 -9.18 -19.09 3.82
CA SER A 46 -9.21 -20.29 2.97
C SER A 46 -9.82 -20.09 1.59
N LEU A 47 -10.81 -19.20 1.47
CA LEU A 47 -11.50 -18.91 0.21
C LEU A 47 -10.62 -18.03 -0.70
N LEU A 48 -10.00 -16.98 -0.13
CA LEU A 48 -9.00 -16.17 -0.81
C LEU A 48 -7.76 -16.97 -1.20
N ILE A 49 -7.29 -17.89 -0.34
CA ILE A 49 -6.14 -18.77 -0.61
C ILE A 49 -6.38 -19.65 -1.85
N LYS A 50 -7.57 -20.27 -1.97
CA LYS A 50 -7.85 -21.18 -3.09
C LYS A 50 -8.05 -20.46 -4.42
N ASP A 51 -8.77 -19.34 -4.43
CA ASP A 51 -9.04 -18.60 -5.66
C ASP A 51 -7.80 -17.81 -6.15
N LEU A 52 -6.96 -17.28 -5.25
CA LEU A 52 -5.68 -16.69 -5.66
C LEU A 52 -4.72 -17.74 -6.21
N TYR A 53 -4.58 -18.90 -5.56
CA TYR A 53 -3.63 -19.95 -5.97
C TYR A 53 -3.86 -20.48 -7.39
N VAL A 54 -5.12 -20.55 -7.82
CA VAL A 54 -5.52 -21.10 -9.14
C VAL A 54 -5.33 -20.09 -10.29
N HIS A 55 -5.46 -18.79 -10.05
CA HIS A 55 -5.37 -17.76 -11.10
C HIS A 55 -4.05 -16.96 -11.12
N PHE A 56 -3.18 -17.11 -10.12
CA PHE A 56 -1.93 -16.35 -9.94
C PHE A 56 -0.89 -16.36 -11.06
N PRO A 57 -0.63 -17.47 -11.78
CA PRO A 57 0.37 -17.48 -12.85
C PRO A 57 0.07 -16.49 -13.97
N GLN A 58 -1.22 -16.23 -14.24
CA GLN A 58 -1.67 -15.26 -15.24
C GLN A 58 -1.59 -13.80 -14.72
N ILE A 59 -1.65 -13.61 -13.40
CA ILE A 59 -1.54 -12.30 -12.71
C ILE A 59 -0.11 -11.76 -12.81
N TYR A 60 0.88 -12.63 -12.59
CA TYR A 60 2.31 -12.27 -12.65
C TYR A 60 2.74 -11.88 -14.07
N ALA A 61 2.36 -12.67 -15.09
CA ALA A 61 2.69 -12.41 -16.49
C ALA A 61 2.03 -11.13 -17.06
N ALA A 62 0.81 -10.79 -16.60
CA ALA A 62 0.12 -9.57 -17.01
C ALA A 62 0.64 -8.30 -16.28
N SER A 63 1.21 -8.45 -15.09
CA SER A 63 1.81 -7.35 -14.32
C SER A 63 3.22 -7.02 -14.79
N SER A 64 4.04 -8.04 -15.12
CA SER A 64 5.42 -7.85 -15.60
C SER A 64 5.49 -7.19 -16.98
N ALA A 65 4.49 -7.39 -17.83
CA ALA A 65 4.42 -6.75 -19.16
C ALA A 65 4.07 -5.24 -19.12
N LEU A 66 3.73 -4.69 -17.96
CA LEU A 66 3.13 -3.36 -17.82
C LEU A 66 3.99 -2.35 -17.03
N LEU A 67 5.19 -2.72 -16.57
CA LEU A 67 5.95 -1.94 -15.59
C LEU A 67 7.36 -1.52 -16.06
N ASN A 68 7.73 -0.31 -15.64
CA ASN A 68 8.95 0.42 -15.97
C ASN A 68 10.20 -0.14 -15.28
N GLU A 69 11.35 0.36 -15.74
CA GLU A 69 12.70 0.19 -15.16
C GLU A 69 12.74 0.31 -13.62
N PRO A 70 13.64 -0.44 -12.95
CA PRO A 70 13.82 -0.36 -11.50
C PRO A 70 14.19 1.06 -11.05
N MET A 71 13.76 1.42 -9.83
CA MET A 71 14.05 2.73 -9.25
C MET A 71 15.57 2.95 -9.17
N PRO A 72 16.10 4.09 -9.65
CA PRO A 72 17.51 4.39 -9.52
C PRO A 72 17.94 4.46 -8.04
N GLU A 73 19.11 3.92 -7.72
CA GLU A 73 19.64 3.88 -6.35
C GLU A 73 19.71 5.25 -5.68
N TRP A 74 20.01 6.30 -6.46
CA TRP A 74 20.07 7.68 -5.94
C TRP A 74 18.68 8.20 -5.53
N VAL A 75 17.60 7.81 -6.22
CA VAL A 75 16.23 8.20 -5.85
C VAL A 75 15.86 7.55 -4.51
N PHE A 76 16.22 6.28 -4.35
CA PHE A 76 16.03 5.57 -3.10
C PHE A 76 16.83 6.22 -1.95
N ALA A 77 18.10 6.56 -2.17
CA ALA A 77 18.93 7.24 -1.18
C ALA A 77 18.34 8.61 -0.78
N VAL A 78 17.83 9.39 -1.75
CA VAL A 78 17.14 10.65 -1.48
C VAL A 78 15.90 10.43 -0.62
N LYS A 79 15.08 9.40 -0.90
CA LYS A 79 13.89 9.08 -0.09
C LYS A 79 14.25 8.71 1.35
N VAL A 80 15.29 7.91 1.55
CA VAL A 80 15.81 7.57 2.89
C VAL A 80 16.29 8.82 3.62
N LEU A 81 17.01 9.72 2.93
CA LEU A 81 17.45 10.99 3.51
C LEU A 81 16.27 11.86 3.91
N VAL A 82 15.28 12.02 3.02
CA VAL A 82 14.05 12.78 3.29
C VAL A 82 13.30 12.19 4.48
N PHE A 83 13.21 10.86 4.59
CA PHE A 83 12.60 10.20 5.74
C PHE A 83 13.35 10.51 7.05
N GLY A 84 14.69 10.47 7.03
CA GLY A 84 15.51 10.86 8.18
C GLY A 84 15.31 12.32 8.61
N VAL A 85 15.29 13.24 7.65
CA VAL A 85 14.99 14.67 7.91
C VAL A 85 13.58 14.84 8.47
N LEU A 86 12.60 14.12 7.92
CA LEU A 86 11.22 14.15 8.36
C LEU A 86 11.09 13.73 9.83
N LEU A 87 11.79 12.67 10.25
CA LEU A 87 11.84 12.23 11.64
C LEU A 87 12.38 13.33 12.58
N HIS A 88 13.40 14.08 12.15
CA HIS A 88 13.94 15.18 12.94
C HIS A 88 12.99 16.39 12.99
N VAL A 89 12.31 16.72 11.89
CA VAL A 89 11.33 17.81 11.85
C VAL A 89 10.16 17.59 12.81
N TYR A 90 9.82 16.34 13.15
CA TYR A 90 8.79 16.04 14.14
C TYR A 90 9.10 16.56 15.55
N GLU A 91 10.37 16.82 15.90
CA GLU A 91 10.74 17.47 17.17
C GLU A 91 10.17 18.89 17.28
N TYR A 92 9.88 19.53 16.14
CA TYR A 92 9.35 20.89 16.06
C TYR A 92 7.84 20.93 15.73
N LYS A 93 7.15 19.79 15.80
CA LYS A 93 5.72 19.68 15.40
C LYS A 93 4.81 20.67 16.11
N ASP A 94 5.13 21.04 17.36
CA ASP A 94 4.32 21.94 18.19
C ASP A 94 4.41 23.41 17.75
N VAL A 95 5.47 23.79 17.02
CA VAL A 95 5.68 25.15 16.52
C VAL A 95 5.14 25.30 15.08
N LEU A 96 4.94 24.17 14.38
CA LEU A 96 4.51 24.17 12.99
C LEU A 96 2.99 24.42 12.86
N PRO A 97 2.55 25.14 11.82
CA PRO A 97 1.14 25.26 11.51
C PRO A 97 0.50 23.89 11.27
N ARG A 98 -0.75 23.70 11.72
CA ARG A 98 -1.47 22.41 11.63
C ARG A 98 -1.48 21.81 10.23
N PHE A 99 -1.64 22.62 9.19
CA PHE A 99 -1.66 22.13 7.81
C PHE A 99 -0.30 21.53 7.39
N VAL A 100 0.81 22.09 7.88
CA VAL A 100 2.16 21.59 7.61
C VAL A 100 2.33 20.24 8.29
N VAL A 101 1.93 20.12 9.56
CA VAL A 101 2.00 18.85 10.30
C VAL A 101 1.20 17.74 9.61
N LEU A 102 0.00 18.05 9.12
CA LEU A 102 -0.82 17.09 8.36
C LEU A 102 -0.17 16.67 7.03
N ALA A 103 0.46 17.60 6.32
CA ALA A 103 1.22 17.28 5.11
C ALA A 103 2.45 16.39 5.41
N LEU A 104 3.15 16.66 6.51
CA LEU A 104 4.26 15.84 6.99
C LEU A 104 3.80 14.41 7.34
N TYR A 105 2.61 14.25 7.95
CA TYR A 105 2.02 12.92 8.19
C TYR A 105 1.72 12.16 6.90
N CYS A 106 1.15 12.82 5.89
CA CYS A 106 0.94 12.19 4.58
C CYS A 106 2.26 11.71 3.95
N LEU A 107 3.31 12.54 4.03
CA LEU A 107 4.62 12.19 3.52
C LEU A 107 5.25 11.04 4.32
N HIS A 108 5.11 11.04 5.64
CA HIS A 108 5.62 9.98 6.53
C HIS A 108 5.03 8.64 6.13
N ILE A 109 3.69 8.54 6.06
CA ILE A 109 3.00 7.29 5.72
C ILE A 109 3.45 6.77 4.36
N TYR A 110 3.56 7.65 3.36
CA TYR A 110 4.04 7.25 2.04
C TYR A 110 5.46 6.66 2.10
N LEU A 111 6.40 7.37 2.72
CA LEU A 111 7.79 6.94 2.81
C LEU A 111 7.95 5.69 3.66
N GLU A 112 7.27 5.61 4.80
CA GLU A 112 7.31 4.45 5.70
C GLU A 112 6.82 3.19 4.99
N VAL A 113 5.65 3.24 4.35
CA VAL A 113 5.09 2.10 3.61
C VAL A 113 6.01 1.69 2.45
N GLU A 114 6.57 2.65 1.71
CA GLU A 114 7.51 2.37 0.63
C GLU A 114 8.80 1.71 1.15
N LEU A 115 9.42 2.25 2.19
CA LEU A 115 10.67 1.74 2.75
C LEU A 115 10.48 0.33 3.35
N VAL A 116 9.39 0.10 4.09
CA VAL A 116 9.08 -1.22 4.65
C VAL A 116 8.88 -2.24 3.54
N LEU A 117 8.09 -1.91 2.50
CA LEU A 117 7.83 -2.86 1.42
C LEU A 117 9.07 -3.13 0.56
N VAL A 118 9.93 -2.13 0.33
CA VAL A 118 11.23 -2.33 -0.33
C VAL A 118 12.14 -3.22 0.53
N PHE A 119 12.21 -2.99 1.85
CA PHE A 119 13.04 -3.79 2.75
C PHE A 119 12.58 -5.25 2.80
N VAL A 120 11.29 -5.50 3.05
CA VAL A 120 10.72 -6.85 3.04
C VAL A 120 10.97 -7.47 1.67
N GLY A 121 10.87 -6.68 0.60
CA GLY A 121 11.11 -7.16 -0.76
C GLY A 121 12.54 -7.64 -0.95
N ALA A 122 13.52 -6.85 -0.53
CA ALA A 122 14.93 -7.21 -0.61
C ALA A 122 15.27 -8.47 0.22
N VAL A 123 14.74 -8.57 1.44
CA VAL A 123 14.94 -9.77 2.29
C VAL A 123 14.36 -11.02 1.62
N VAL A 124 13.15 -10.91 1.09
CA VAL A 124 12.46 -12.03 0.46
C VAL A 124 13.13 -12.43 -0.86
N SER A 125 13.55 -11.45 -1.66
CA SER A 125 14.32 -11.66 -2.90
C SER A 125 15.66 -12.35 -2.66
N THR A 126 16.40 -11.94 -1.63
CA THR A 126 17.70 -12.55 -1.28
C THR A 126 17.57 -13.98 -0.74
N LEU A 127 16.53 -14.26 0.04
CA LEU A 127 16.31 -15.61 0.59
C LEU A 127 15.83 -16.62 -0.46
N LEU A 128 15.10 -16.17 -1.48
CA LEU A 128 14.39 -17.05 -2.41
C LEU A 128 14.90 -16.94 -3.86
N GLY A 129 15.83 -16.03 -4.13
CA GLY A 129 16.54 -15.92 -5.42
C GLY A 129 15.66 -15.43 -6.57
N CYS A 130 14.68 -14.56 -6.29
CA CYS A 130 13.78 -14.03 -7.30
C CYS A 130 13.59 -12.52 -7.20
N ASP A 131 13.44 -11.90 -8.35
CA ASP A 131 13.26 -10.46 -8.47
C ASP A 131 11.83 -10.06 -8.08
N ILE A 132 11.71 -8.96 -7.34
CA ILE A 132 10.43 -8.40 -6.92
C ILE A 132 10.20 -7.11 -7.67
N GLU A 133 9.05 -6.99 -8.34
CA GLU A 133 8.67 -5.77 -9.02
C GLU A 133 8.51 -4.58 -8.06
N PRO A 134 8.79 -3.35 -8.53
CA PRO A 134 8.64 -2.15 -7.72
C PRO A 134 7.19 -1.97 -7.25
N VAL A 135 7.03 -1.69 -5.95
CA VAL A 135 5.71 -1.55 -5.31
C VAL A 135 5.06 -0.19 -5.62
N PHE A 136 5.88 0.85 -5.77
CA PHE A 136 5.44 2.20 -6.10
C PHE A 136 6.13 2.69 -7.37
N ASN A 137 5.42 3.48 -8.16
CA ASN A 137 5.93 4.15 -9.35
C ASN A 137 5.61 5.65 -9.28
N GLU A 138 6.34 6.32 -8.38
CA GLU A 138 6.30 7.78 -8.18
C GLU A 138 4.87 8.34 -8.16
N PRO A 139 4.07 8.01 -7.13
CA PRO A 139 2.64 8.33 -7.07
C PRO A 139 2.35 9.83 -7.11
N TYR A 140 3.29 10.66 -6.67
CA TYR A 140 3.20 12.12 -6.74
C TYR A 140 3.26 12.70 -8.17
N LEU A 141 3.62 11.89 -9.18
CA LEU A 141 3.55 12.27 -10.60
C LEU A 141 2.23 11.87 -11.28
N ALA A 142 1.27 11.32 -10.52
CA ALA A 142 -0.02 10.94 -11.07
C ALA A 142 -0.76 12.15 -11.65
N THR A 143 -1.31 12.01 -12.85
CA THR A 143 -2.11 13.07 -13.50
C THR A 143 -3.61 12.80 -13.52
N SER A 144 -4.02 11.64 -12.99
CA SER A 144 -5.42 11.25 -12.81
C SER A 144 -5.56 10.32 -11.61
N LEU A 145 -6.78 10.19 -11.06
CA LEU A 145 -7.04 9.24 -9.99
C LEU A 145 -6.87 7.80 -10.49
N GLN A 146 -7.28 7.53 -11.73
CA GLN A 146 -7.02 6.24 -12.36
C GLN A 146 -5.51 5.96 -12.45
N ASP A 147 -4.69 6.92 -12.88
CA ASP A 147 -3.22 6.75 -12.96
C ASP A 147 -2.61 6.53 -11.57
N PHE A 148 -3.04 7.30 -10.58
CA PHE A 148 -2.62 7.14 -9.17
C PHE A 148 -2.89 5.72 -8.68
N TRP A 149 -4.15 5.29 -8.66
CA TRP A 149 -4.54 4.02 -8.04
C TRP A 149 -4.14 2.78 -8.84
N SER A 150 -4.09 2.85 -10.18
CA SER A 150 -3.88 1.65 -10.99
C SER A 150 -2.45 1.44 -11.49
N ARG A 151 -1.62 2.48 -11.52
CA ARG A 151 -0.28 2.45 -12.16
C ARG A 151 0.86 3.01 -11.31
N ARG A 152 0.56 3.60 -10.16
CA ARG A 152 1.59 4.30 -9.36
C ARG A 152 1.57 3.99 -7.88
N TRP A 153 0.39 3.81 -7.30
CA TRP A 153 0.19 3.48 -5.90
C TRP A 153 0.01 1.97 -5.72
N ASN A 154 0.90 1.35 -4.95
CA ASN A 154 0.84 -0.06 -4.54
C ASN A 154 0.43 -1.01 -5.69
N LEU A 155 1.31 -1.11 -6.67
CA LEU A 155 1.12 -1.86 -7.92
C LEU A 155 0.75 -3.32 -7.70
N MET A 156 1.35 -3.92 -6.66
CA MET A 156 1.05 -5.28 -6.27
C MET A 156 -0.40 -5.45 -5.82
N VAL A 157 -0.90 -4.60 -4.91
CA VAL A 157 -2.30 -4.66 -4.46
C VAL A 157 -3.25 -4.43 -5.63
N SER A 158 -2.92 -3.47 -6.51
CA SER A 158 -3.71 -3.20 -7.71
C SER A 158 -3.74 -4.38 -8.69
N ALA A 159 -2.64 -5.13 -8.82
CA ALA A 159 -2.61 -6.36 -9.61
C ALA A 159 -3.49 -7.47 -9.00
N VAL A 160 -3.39 -7.69 -7.69
CA VAL A 160 -4.18 -8.69 -6.96
C VAL A 160 -5.67 -8.38 -7.03
N LEU A 161 -6.07 -7.13 -6.80
CA LEU A 161 -7.48 -6.72 -6.88
C LEU A 161 -8.00 -6.83 -8.32
N ARG A 162 -7.17 -6.52 -9.32
CA ARG A 162 -7.56 -6.65 -10.73
C ARG A 162 -7.97 -8.08 -11.07
N SER A 163 -7.20 -9.05 -10.62
CA SER A 163 -7.44 -10.45 -10.95
C SER A 163 -8.44 -11.15 -10.04
N ALA A 164 -8.43 -10.84 -8.74
CA ALA A 164 -9.31 -11.50 -7.77
C ALA A 164 -10.71 -10.90 -7.74
N VAL A 165 -10.87 -9.62 -8.10
CA VAL A 165 -12.14 -8.90 -7.97
C VAL A 165 -12.57 -8.31 -9.30
N HIS A 166 -11.73 -7.48 -9.92
CA HIS A 166 -12.13 -6.69 -11.07
C HIS A 166 -12.52 -7.53 -12.30
N ILE A 167 -11.63 -8.45 -12.73
CA ILE A 167 -11.83 -9.30 -13.91
C ILE A 167 -13.01 -10.25 -13.72
N PRO A 168 -13.13 -11.00 -12.59
CA PRO A 168 -14.27 -11.90 -12.38
C PRO A 168 -15.64 -11.18 -12.39
N VAL A 169 -15.66 -9.89 -12.06
CA VAL A 169 -16.90 -9.09 -11.97
C VAL A 169 -17.27 -8.41 -13.30
N GLN A 170 -16.42 -8.45 -14.35
CA GLN A 170 -16.54 -7.53 -15.49
C GLN A 170 -17.20 -8.06 -16.79
N PRO A 171 -18.42 -7.60 -17.11
CA PRO A 171 -18.79 -7.22 -18.49
C PRO A 171 -19.18 -5.72 -18.69
N ASN A 172 -18.51 -4.97 -19.59
CA ASN A 172 -18.75 -3.58 -20.07
C ASN A 172 -19.37 -2.52 -19.11
N ILE A 173 -20.67 -2.59 -18.75
CA ILE A 173 -21.28 -1.73 -17.69
C ILE A 173 -20.73 -2.11 -16.31
N ALA A 174 -20.45 -3.40 -16.13
CA ALA A 174 -19.76 -3.91 -14.98
C ALA A 174 -18.27 -3.53 -14.93
N VAL A 175 -17.73 -2.78 -15.91
CA VAL A 175 -16.39 -2.20 -15.77
C VAL A 175 -16.33 -1.28 -14.57
N LEU A 176 -17.30 -0.38 -14.46
CA LEU A 176 -17.43 0.53 -13.33
C LEU A 176 -17.76 -0.23 -12.05
N VAL A 177 -18.59 -1.28 -12.14
CA VAL A 177 -18.90 -2.17 -11.00
C VAL A 177 -17.64 -2.88 -10.50
N GLY A 178 -16.80 -3.40 -11.39
CA GLY A 178 -15.53 -4.04 -11.03
C GLY A 178 -14.53 -3.07 -10.40
N VAL A 179 -14.51 -1.80 -10.83
CA VAL A 179 -13.72 -0.75 -10.15
C VAL A 179 -14.26 -0.52 -8.74
N MET A 180 -15.57 -0.27 -8.60
CA MET A 180 -16.19 -0.04 -7.29
C MET A 180 -16.01 -1.23 -6.34
N ALA A 181 -16.19 -2.45 -6.84
CA ALA A 181 -15.97 -3.68 -6.07
C ALA A 181 -14.52 -3.79 -5.60
N SER A 182 -13.54 -3.46 -6.45
CA SER A 182 -12.12 -3.48 -6.08
C SER A 182 -11.82 -2.49 -4.95
N PHE A 183 -12.36 -1.27 -5.03
CA PHE A 183 -12.21 -0.26 -3.97
C PHE A 183 -12.92 -0.67 -2.69
N LEU A 184 -14.12 -1.25 -2.77
CA LEU A 184 -14.85 -1.74 -1.61
C LEU A 184 -14.09 -2.86 -0.90
N VAL A 185 -13.62 -3.87 -1.64
CA VAL A 185 -12.82 -4.98 -1.10
C VAL A 185 -11.52 -4.43 -0.49
N SER A 186 -10.86 -3.48 -1.15
CA SER A 186 -9.67 -2.82 -0.59
C SER A 186 -9.98 -2.10 0.72
N GLY A 187 -11.08 -1.35 0.80
CA GLY A 187 -11.51 -0.66 2.01
C GLY A 187 -11.80 -1.61 3.18
N LEU A 188 -12.51 -2.70 2.92
CA LEU A 188 -12.78 -3.74 3.92
C LEU A 188 -11.49 -4.39 4.43
N MET A 189 -10.52 -4.65 3.55
CA MET A 189 -9.22 -5.19 3.95
C MET A 189 -8.44 -4.20 4.82
N HIS A 190 -8.47 -2.91 4.52
CA HIS A 190 -7.83 -1.89 5.36
C HIS A 190 -8.54 -1.72 6.71
N GLU A 191 -9.87 -1.82 6.75
CA GLU A 191 -10.63 -1.81 8.00
C GLU A 191 -10.23 -2.99 8.89
N LEU A 192 -10.05 -4.18 8.30
CA LEU A 192 -9.57 -5.37 9.00
C LEU A 192 -8.14 -5.20 9.53
N ILE A 193 -7.24 -4.61 8.73
CA ILE A 193 -5.88 -4.28 9.15
C ILE A 193 -5.90 -3.34 10.35
N TYR A 194 -6.73 -2.29 10.31
CA TYR A 194 -6.86 -1.32 11.40
C TYR A 194 -7.43 -1.98 12.66
N PHE A 195 -8.44 -2.84 12.50
CA PHE A 195 -9.00 -3.63 13.60
C PHE A 195 -7.93 -4.47 14.29
N TYR A 196 -7.04 -5.13 13.55
CA TYR A 196 -5.97 -5.93 14.14
C TYR A 196 -4.83 -5.09 14.73
N ALA A 197 -4.45 -3.98 14.08
CA ALA A 197 -3.37 -3.12 14.54
C ALA A 197 -3.76 -2.32 15.80
N ILE A 198 -4.98 -1.79 15.83
CA ILE A 198 -5.48 -0.91 16.90
C ILE A 198 -6.22 -1.70 17.98
N ARG A 199 -6.76 -2.88 17.66
CA ARG A 199 -7.58 -3.72 18.55
C ARG A 199 -8.87 -3.05 19.03
N LEU A 200 -9.41 -2.13 18.23
CA LEU A 200 -10.68 -1.43 18.47
C LEU A 200 -11.70 -1.76 17.38
N PRO A 201 -13.01 -1.68 17.67
CA PRO A 201 -14.04 -1.97 16.68
C PRO A 201 -13.91 -1.08 15.44
N PRO A 202 -14.25 -1.60 14.25
CA PRO A 202 -14.15 -0.85 13.00
C PRO A 202 -15.08 0.37 13.03
N THR A 203 -14.56 1.52 12.62
CA THR A 203 -15.32 2.79 12.57
C THR A 203 -15.85 3.10 11.19
N TRP A 204 -15.43 2.32 10.18
CA TRP A 204 -15.81 2.45 8.77
C TRP A 204 -15.29 3.71 8.07
N GLU A 205 -14.56 4.60 8.76
CA GLU A 205 -14.00 5.82 8.14
C GLU A 205 -13.05 5.47 6.98
N VAL A 206 -12.23 4.42 7.16
CA VAL A 206 -11.27 3.97 6.14
C VAL A 206 -11.97 3.30 4.97
N THR A 207 -12.98 2.47 5.23
CA THR A 207 -13.82 1.92 4.15
C THR A 207 -14.49 3.04 3.33
N CYS A 208 -15.00 4.08 4.00
CA CYS A 208 -15.57 5.26 3.35
C CYS A 208 -14.56 6.00 2.48
N PHE A 209 -13.30 6.11 2.92
CA PHE A 209 -12.21 6.68 2.10
C PHE A 209 -12.08 5.94 0.76
N PHE A 210 -11.97 4.61 0.79
CA PHE A 210 -11.81 3.83 -0.44
C PHE A 210 -13.05 3.88 -1.33
N VAL A 211 -14.25 3.85 -0.76
CA VAL A 211 -15.49 4.01 -1.53
C VAL A 211 -15.54 5.36 -2.22
N LEU A 212 -15.18 6.45 -1.52
CA LEU A 212 -15.11 7.80 -2.10
C LEU A 212 -14.10 7.85 -3.26
N GLN A 213 -12.92 7.25 -3.09
CA GLN A 213 -11.90 7.15 -4.14
C GLN A 213 -12.40 6.32 -5.34
N GLY A 214 -13.17 5.26 -5.10
CA GLY A 214 -13.82 4.48 -6.13
C GLY A 214 -14.85 5.29 -6.92
N VAL A 215 -15.72 6.03 -6.25
CA VAL A 215 -16.72 6.92 -6.89
C VAL A 215 -16.01 7.99 -7.71
N ALA A 216 -14.98 8.63 -7.17
CA ALA A 216 -14.23 9.66 -7.88
C ALA A 216 -13.51 9.09 -9.13
N THR A 217 -12.88 7.92 -9.00
CA THR A 217 -12.18 7.25 -10.11
C THR A 217 -13.16 6.79 -11.20
N THR A 218 -14.31 6.21 -10.83
CA THR A 218 -15.33 5.82 -11.80
C THR A 218 -15.96 7.01 -12.50
N SER A 219 -16.24 8.09 -11.76
CA SER A 219 -16.72 9.35 -12.33
C SER A 219 -15.71 9.92 -13.34
N GLU A 220 -14.42 9.91 -13.01
CA GLU A 220 -13.35 10.33 -13.92
C GLU A 220 -13.34 9.48 -15.20
N ILE A 221 -13.48 8.16 -15.09
CA ILE A 221 -13.56 7.24 -16.25
C ILE A 221 -14.78 7.57 -17.13
N VAL A 222 -15.94 7.81 -16.53
CA VAL A 222 -17.17 8.18 -17.25
C VAL A 222 -17.01 9.52 -17.97
N VAL A 223 -16.49 10.55 -17.29
CA VAL A 223 -16.25 11.87 -17.90
C VAL A 223 -15.28 11.75 -19.08
N LYS A 224 -14.16 11.03 -18.93
CA LYS A 224 -13.20 10.82 -20.03
C LYS A 224 -13.82 10.10 -21.23
N ARG A 225 -14.72 9.13 -20.99
CA ARG A 225 -15.41 8.37 -22.05
C ARG A 225 -16.50 9.19 -22.74
N THR A 226 -17.31 9.94 -22.00
CA THR A 226 -18.49 10.62 -22.52
C THR A 226 -18.16 11.99 -23.11
N LEU A 227 -17.33 12.78 -22.43
CA LEU A 227 -17.11 14.19 -22.75
C LEU A 227 -15.85 14.45 -23.60
N ARG A 228 -15.11 13.39 -24.02
CA ARG A 228 -13.78 13.50 -24.67
C ARG A 228 -12.91 14.61 -24.03
N TRP A 229 -12.94 14.67 -22.70
CA TRP A 229 -12.33 15.73 -21.92
C TRP A 229 -10.81 15.75 -22.15
N THR A 230 -10.26 16.89 -22.58
CA THR A 230 -8.81 17.09 -22.64
C THR A 230 -8.31 17.53 -21.27
N PRO A 231 -7.44 16.76 -20.60
CA PRO A 231 -6.97 17.13 -19.28
C PRO A 231 -6.20 18.45 -19.34
N PRO A 232 -6.32 19.31 -18.31
CA PRO A 232 -5.51 20.52 -18.22
C PRO A 232 -4.02 20.16 -18.09
N HIS A 233 -3.15 21.18 -18.14
CA HIS A 233 -1.70 21.01 -18.03
C HIS A 233 -1.30 20.00 -16.94
N ARG A 234 -0.31 19.14 -17.23
CA ARG A 234 0.06 18.00 -16.37
C ARG A 234 0.28 18.39 -14.91
N ALA A 235 0.91 19.54 -14.66
CA ALA A 235 1.13 20.04 -13.31
C ALA A 235 -0.17 20.38 -12.56
N VAL A 236 -1.17 20.95 -13.24
CA VAL A 236 -2.46 21.31 -12.64
C VAL A 236 -3.25 20.04 -12.32
N SER A 237 -3.30 19.10 -13.26
CA SER A 237 -3.95 17.81 -13.05
C SER A 237 -3.29 17.04 -11.92
N GLY A 238 -1.95 17.01 -11.87
CA GLY A 238 -1.22 16.34 -10.80
C GLY A 238 -1.41 16.96 -9.44
N LEU A 239 -1.35 18.30 -9.34
CA LEU A 239 -1.65 19.00 -8.09
C LEU A 239 -3.07 18.73 -7.61
N ALA A 240 -4.06 18.72 -8.52
CA ALA A 240 -5.45 18.42 -8.18
C ALA A 240 -5.62 16.99 -7.64
N VAL A 241 -4.98 15.99 -8.27
CA VAL A 241 -5.01 14.59 -7.83
C VAL A 241 -4.38 14.45 -6.45
N MET A 242 -3.17 15.00 -6.26
CA MET A 242 -2.47 14.90 -4.98
C MET A 242 -3.23 15.64 -3.87
N ALA A 243 -3.75 16.84 -4.15
CA ALA A 243 -4.57 17.57 -3.20
C ALA A 243 -5.84 16.77 -2.83
N PHE A 244 -6.54 16.20 -3.80
CA PHE A 244 -7.74 15.40 -3.54
C PHE A 244 -7.45 14.16 -2.68
N VAL A 245 -6.41 13.40 -3.03
CA VAL A 245 -6.00 12.20 -2.28
C VAL A 245 -5.53 12.57 -0.87
N SER A 246 -4.71 13.61 -0.72
CA SER A 246 -4.22 14.05 0.58
C SER A 246 -5.35 14.59 1.47
N VAL A 247 -6.25 15.43 0.95
CA VAL A 247 -7.37 15.99 1.73
C VAL A 247 -8.32 14.89 2.18
N THR A 248 -8.71 13.99 1.28
CA THR A 248 -9.59 12.86 1.64
C THR A 248 -8.89 11.87 2.57
N GLY A 249 -7.58 11.67 2.42
CA GLY A 249 -6.77 10.85 3.32
C GLY A 249 -6.68 11.43 4.73
N VAL A 250 -6.39 12.72 4.85
CA VAL A 250 -6.39 13.44 6.14
C VAL A 250 -7.76 13.40 6.81
N TRP A 251 -8.84 13.45 6.03
CA TRP A 251 -10.20 13.48 6.55
C TRP A 251 -10.72 12.11 6.99
N LEU A 252 -10.45 11.03 6.24
CA LEU A 252 -11.11 9.74 6.45
C LEU A 252 -10.15 8.58 6.78
N PHE A 253 -8.89 8.69 6.38
CA PHE A 253 -7.89 7.62 6.57
C PHE A 253 -7.01 7.85 7.80
N LEU A 254 -6.59 9.09 8.01
CA LEU A 254 -5.67 9.50 9.06
C LEU A 254 -6.27 9.63 10.48
N PRO A 255 -7.56 10.00 10.69
CA PRO A 255 -8.09 10.22 12.03
C PRO A 255 -8.00 8.99 12.93
N GLN A 256 -8.26 7.79 12.41
CA GLN A 256 -8.14 6.56 13.21
C GLN A 256 -6.70 6.29 13.66
N LEU A 257 -5.70 6.61 12.84
CA LEU A 257 -4.28 6.46 13.19
C LEU A 257 -3.87 7.49 14.26
N LEU A 258 -4.32 8.74 14.10
CA LEU A 258 -4.00 9.83 15.02
C LEU A 258 -4.71 9.69 16.37
N ARG A 259 -6.00 9.32 16.40
CA ARG A 259 -6.76 9.13 17.65
C ARG A 259 -6.17 8.04 18.54
N ASN A 260 -5.50 7.05 17.94
CA ASN A 260 -4.96 5.90 18.65
C ASN A 260 -3.42 5.93 18.78
N ASN A 261 -2.78 7.08 18.52
CA ASN A 261 -1.33 7.30 18.63
C ASN A 261 -0.48 6.26 17.86
N VAL A 262 -1.02 5.70 16.77
CA VAL A 262 -0.31 4.69 15.97
C VAL A 262 0.94 5.28 15.35
N HIS A 263 0.86 6.53 14.87
CA HIS A 263 1.99 7.25 14.30
C HIS A 263 3.12 7.47 15.32
N GLU A 264 2.79 7.79 16.57
CA GLU A 264 3.80 8.00 17.62
C GLU A 264 4.52 6.70 17.97
N ARG A 265 3.77 5.58 18.02
CA ARG A 265 4.34 4.25 18.21
C ARG A 265 5.26 3.87 17.05
N ALA A 266 4.81 4.03 15.81
CA ALA A 266 5.60 3.75 14.60
C ALA A 266 6.91 4.57 14.57
N THR A 267 6.82 5.87 14.83
CA THR A 267 7.98 6.77 14.93
C THR A 267 8.97 6.29 15.99
N SER A 268 8.48 5.90 17.17
CA SER A 268 9.32 5.37 18.26
C SER A 268 10.02 4.07 17.85
N GLU A 269 9.31 3.15 17.19
CA GLU A 269 9.90 1.89 16.71
C GLU A 269 10.98 2.12 15.65
N CYS A 270 10.76 3.03 14.71
CA CYS A 270 11.78 3.43 13.73
C CYS A 270 13.03 4.00 14.41
N LEU A 271 12.86 4.90 15.39
CA LEU A 271 13.98 5.48 16.13
C LEU A 271 14.78 4.41 16.90
N LEU A 272 14.10 3.41 17.47
CA LEU A 272 14.76 2.28 18.16
C LEU A 272 15.59 1.43 17.19
N VAL A 273 15.07 1.14 15.99
CA VAL A 273 15.82 0.41 14.95
C VAL A 273 17.04 1.19 14.51
N ILE A 274 16.92 2.51 14.33
CA ILE A 274 18.03 3.39 13.98
C ILE A 274 19.08 3.41 15.09
N ASP A 275 18.68 3.53 16.36
CA ASP A 275 19.62 3.52 17.49
C ASP A 275 20.34 2.17 17.61
N PHE A 276 19.61 1.06 17.44
CA PHE A 276 20.20 -0.28 17.42
C PHE A 276 21.24 -0.44 16.30
N ALA A 277 20.91 0.00 15.08
CA ALA A 277 21.82 -0.05 13.95
C ALA A 277 23.08 0.82 14.19
N LYS A 278 22.91 2.03 14.72
CA LYS A 278 24.03 2.91 15.10
C LYS A 278 24.93 2.22 16.12
N ARG A 279 24.39 1.65 17.20
CA ARG A 279 25.18 0.95 18.22
C ARG A 279 25.98 -0.21 17.62
N LYS A 280 25.39 -1.03 16.75
CA LYS A 280 26.09 -2.15 16.11
C LYS A 280 27.19 -1.69 15.15
N LEU A 281 26.97 -0.63 14.39
CA LEU A 281 27.94 -0.10 13.44
C LEU A 281 29.12 0.61 14.13
N PHE A 282 28.85 1.42 15.17
CA PHE A 282 29.89 2.18 15.87
C PHE A 282 30.65 1.38 16.94
N ILE A 283 30.09 0.29 17.48
CA ILE A 283 30.83 -0.63 18.37
C ILE A 283 31.73 -1.58 17.57
N SER A 284 31.41 -1.86 16.29
CA SER A 284 32.27 -2.67 15.42
C SER A 284 33.52 -1.93 14.91
N SER A 285 33.63 -0.62 15.16
CA SER A 285 34.74 0.24 14.73
C SER A 285 35.71 0.64 15.84
N SER A 286 35.60 0.05 17.04
CA SER A 286 36.55 0.23 18.17
C SER A 286 37.20 -1.09 18.55
#